data_AF-A0A376FHN8-F1
#
_entry.id   AF-A0A376FHN8-F1
#
_cell.length_a   1.000
_cell.length_b   1.000
_cell.length_c   1.000
_cell.angle_alpha   90.00
_cell.angle_beta   90.00
_cell.angle_gamma   90.00
#
_symmetry.space_group_name_H-M   'P 1'
#
loop_
_entity.id
_entity.type
_entity.pdbx_description
1 polymer ?
#
loop_
_entity_poly.entity_id
_entity_poly.type
_entity_poly.pdbx_seq_one_letter_code
_entity_poly.pdbx_strand_id
1 'polypeptide(L)'
;MKQYGGADLGDRTLIDSLQPALEALLKGDIEAAAKAAQYGAEATAKMAKAGAGRSSYVNKENLDGVMDPGAVAVAEVFKAMVDAKR
;
A
#
# COMPACT_ATOMS: atom_id res chain seq x y z
N MET A 1 -12.66 -4.75 -0.48
CA MET A 1 -11.95 -3.88 -1.45
C MET A 1 -11.61 -4.65 -2.72
N LYS A 2 -10.87 -5.77 -2.67
CA LYS A 2 -10.51 -6.57 -3.86
C LYS A 2 -11.73 -7.04 -4.69
N GLN A 3 -12.75 -7.61 -4.05
CA GLN A 3 -13.94 -8.17 -4.73
C GLN A 3 -14.71 -7.17 -5.61
N TYR A 4 -14.91 -5.94 -5.14
CA TYR A 4 -15.70 -4.93 -5.87
C TYR A 4 -14.82 -3.91 -6.62
N GLY A 5 -13.60 -3.67 -6.14
CA GLY A 5 -12.65 -2.76 -6.77
C GLY A 5 -11.79 -3.41 -7.86
N GLY A 6 -11.73 -4.74 -7.92
CA GLY A 6 -10.99 -5.51 -8.91
C GLY A 6 -9.46 -5.50 -8.76
N ALA A 7 -8.93 -4.80 -7.76
CA ALA A 7 -7.49 -4.69 -7.53
C ALA A 7 -6.93 -5.87 -6.72
N ASP A 8 -5.70 -6.28 -7.06
CA ASP A 8 -4.87 -7.24 -6.35
C ASP A 8 -3.48 -6.65 -6.01
N LEU A 9 -2.66 -7.45 -5.34
CA LEU A 9 -1.24 -7.16 -5.14
C LEU A 9 -0.54 -7.00 -6.49
N GLY A 10 0.23 -5.93 -6.63
CA GLY A 10 0.93 -5.53 -7.85
C GLY A 10 0.19 -4.50 -8.70
N ASP A 11 -1.05 -4.15 -8.37
CA ASP A 11 -1.85 -3.22 -9.18
C ASP A 11 -1.58 -1.73 -8.92
N ARG A 12 -0.61 -1.39 -8.05
CA ARG A 12 -0.33 -0.03 -7.56
C ARG A 12 -1.55 0.61 -6.92
N THR A 13 -2.02 0.00 -5.83
CA THR A 13 -3.15 0.53 -5.06
C THR A 13 -2.88 0.41 -3.56
N LEU A 14 -3.82 0.91 -2.75
CA LEU A 14 -3.82 0.68 -1.30
C LEU A 14 -3.69 -0.80 -0.89
N ILE A 15 -4.06 -1.76 -1.75
CA ILE A 15 -3.95 -3.20 -1.47
C ILE A 15 -2.49 -3.61 -1.25
N ASP A 16 -1.56 -3.01 -2.00
CA ASP A 16 -0.12 -3.28 -1.90
C ASP A 16 0.44 -2.97 -0.51
N SER A 17 -0.17 -2.03 0.21
CA SER A 17 0.17 -1.69 1.59
C SER A 17 -0.70 -2.44 2.60
N LEU A 18 -2.02 -2.47 2.37
CA LEU A 18 -2.99 -2.97 3.35
C LEU A 18 -2.91 -4.48 3.55
N GLN A 19 -2.81 -5.26 2.47
CA GLN A 19 -2.82 -6.71 2.59
C GLN A 19 -1.59 -7.23 3.38
N PRO A 20 -0.35 -6.83 3.07
CA PRO A 20 0.82 -7.24 3.87
C PRO A 20 0.74 -6.78 5.34
N ALA A 21 0.19 -5.58 5.57
CA ALA A 21 0.00 -5.07 6.93
C ALA A 21 -0.98 -5.93 7.74
N LEU A 22 -2.11 -6.32 7.15
CA LEU A 22 -3.08 -7.20 7.80
C LEU A 22 -2.52 -8.61 8.04
N GLU A 23 -1.76 -9.16 7.10
CA GLU A 23 -1.09 -10.46 7.26
C GLU A 23 -0.07 -10.46 8.41
N ALA A 24 0.64 -9.35 8.62
CA ALA A 24 1.52 -9.17 9.77
C ALA A 24 0.72 -8.94 11.07
N LEU A 25 -0.35 -8.13 11.03
CA LEU A 25 -1.19 -7.85 12.18
C LEU A 25 -1.89 -9.11 12.72
N LEU A 26 -2.31 -10.03 11.84
CA LEU A 26 -2.89 -11.32 12.22
C LEU A 26 -1.94 -12.17 13.08
N LYS A 27 -0.62 -11.89 13.04
CA LYS A 27 0.38 -12.53 13.90
C LYS A 27 0.55 -11.84 15.27
N GLY A 28 -0.21 -10.77 15.52
CA GLY A 28 -0.23 -10.04 16.79
C GLY A 28 0.81 -8.91 16.90
N ASP A 29 1.48 -8.54 15.82
CA ASP A 29 2.58 -7.57 15.82
C ASP A 29 2.21 -6.31 15.01
N ILE A 30 1.83 -5.23 15.72
CA ILE A 30 1.44 -3.96 15.10
C ILE A 30 2.64 -3.19 14.54
N GLU A 31 3.82 -3.34 15.16
CA GLU A 31 5.06 -2.77 14.66
C GLU A 31 5.49 -3.43 13.34
N ALA A 32 5.34 -4.76 13.23
CA ALA A 32 5.54 -5.48 11.97
C ALA A 32 4.48 -5.10 10.92
N ALA A 33 3.23 -4.90 11.33
CA ALA A 33 2.16 -4.43 10.43
C ALA A 33 2.47 -3.06 9.84
N ALA A 34 2.94 -2.10 10.66
CA ALA A 34 3.34 -0.79 10.16
C ALA A 34 4.54 -0.85 9.21
N LYS A 35 5.54 -1.70 9.51
CA LYS A 35 6.66 -1.93 8.58
C LYS A 35 6.18 -2.54 7.26
N ALA A 36 5.31 -3.54 7.31
CA ALA A 36 4.76 -4.18 6.11
C ALA A 36 3.94 -3.20 5.26
N ALA A 37 3.12 -2.34 5.90
CA ALA A 37 2.38 -1.28 5.24
C ALA A 37 3.32 -0.31 4.51
N GLN A 38 4.38 0.14 5.20
CA GLN A 38 5.40 1.04 4.66
C GLN A 38 6.12 0.44 3.46
N TYR A 39 6.59 -0.82 3.58
CA TYR A 39 7.25 -1.50 2.47
C TYR A 39 6.32 -1.68 1.27
N GLY A 40 5.04 -1.98 1.51
CA GLY A 40 4.03 -2.05 0.46
C GLY A 40 3.86 -0.74 -0.29
N ALA A 41 3.78 0.38 0.43
CA ALA A 41 3.71 1.72 -0.17
C ALA A 41 4.97 2.06 -0.98
N GLU A 42 6.16 1.83 -0.44
CA GLU A 42 7.43 2.05 -1.13
C GLU A 42 7.57 1.19 -2.39
N ALA A 43 7.11 -0.07 -2.34
CA ALA A 43 7.15 -0.98 -3.48
C ALA A 43 6.34 -0.45 -4.67
N THR A 44 5.23 0.26 -4.41
CA THR A 44 4.43 0.84 -5.49
C THR A 44 5.24 1.80 -6.35
N ALA A 45 6.16 2.58 -5.78
CA ALA A 45 6.99 3.55 -6.53
C ALA A 45 7.81 2.91 -7.66
N LYS A 46 8.12 1.61 -7.56
CA LYS A 46 8.91 0.87 -8.56
C LYS A 46 8.07 0.18 -9.64
N MET A 47 6.75 0.15 -9.50
CA MET A 47 5.89 -0.54 -10.47
C MET A 47 5.65 0.36 -11.69
N ALA A 48 5.85 -0.15 -12.90
CA ALA A 48 5.80 0.68 -14.12
C ALA A 48 4.39 1.00 -14.62
N LYS A 49 3.37 0.34 -14.07
CA LYS A 49 1.97 0.42 -14.52
C LYS A 49 1.05 0.19 -13.33
N ALA A 50 -0.05 0.94 -13.26
CA ALA A 50 -1.14 0.64 -12.36
C ALA A 50 -2.19 -0.25 -13.06
N GLY A 51 -2.64 -1.31 -12.38
CA GLY A 51 -3.65 -2.24 -12.87
C GLY A 51 -5.08 -1.78 -12.58
N ALA A 52 -5.25 -0.86 -11.62
CA ALA A 52 -6.56 -0.35 -11.21
C ALA A 52 -6.51 1.15 -10.85
N GLY A 53 -7.70 1.75 -10.71
CA GLY A 53 -7.85 3.14 -10.26
C GLY A 53 -7.41 4.20 -11.28
N ARG A 54 -7.38 5.47 -10.85
CA ARG A 54 -7.06 6.62 -11.73
C ARG A 54 -5.59 6.65 -12.16
N SER A 55 -4.70 6.05 -11.38
CA SER A 55 -3.29 5.88 -11.72
C SER A 55 -3.08 5.04 -12.98
N SER A 56 -4.06 4.20 -13.37
CA SER A 56 -4.01 3.42 -14.62
C SER A 56 -4.05 4.28 -15.89
N TYR A 57 -4.45 5.55 -15.79
CA TYR A 57 -4.48 6.50 -16.91
C TYR A 57 -3.16 7.25 -17.09
N VAL A 58 -2.21 7.08 -16.16
CA VAL A 58 -0.95 7.82 -16.11
C VAL A 58 0.14 6.98 -16.78
N ASN A 59 0.99 7.63 -17.58
CA ASN A 59 2.12 6.98 -18.23
C ASN A 59 3.23 6.61 -17.24
N LYS A 60 4.07 5.65 -17.64
CA LYS A 60 5.16 5.12 -16.82
C LYS A 60 6.10 6.21 -16.29
N GLU A 61 6.42 7.21 -17.10
CA GLU A 61 7.38 8.27 -16.74
C GLU A 61 6.91 9.12 -15.56
N ASN A 62 5.60 9.34 -15.44
CA ASN A 62 5.00 10.07 -14.31
C ASN A 62 4.72 9.18 -13.10
N LEU A 63 4.74 7.86 -13.29
CA LEU A 63 4.53 6.88 -12.24
C LEU A 63 5.85 6.48 -11.55
N ASP A 64 6.97 6.51 -12.26
CA ASP A 64 8.26 6.06 -11.76
C ASP A 64 8.74 6.92 -10.57
N GLY A 65 9.12 6.25 -9.48
CA GLY A 65 9.55 6.92 -8.25
C GLY A 65 8.41 7.52 -7.42
N VAL A 66 7.16 7.49 -7.88
CA VAL A 66 6.00 8.02 -7.15
C VAL A 66 5.20 6.88 -6.51
N MET A 67 5.12 6.89 -5.18
CA MET A 67 4.29 5.95 -4.44
C MET A 67 2.79 6.19 -4.71
N ASP A 68 2.00 5.11 -4.75
CA ASP A 68 0.55 5.21 -4.83
C ASP A 68 0.00 5.95 -3.59
N PRO A 69 -0.79 7.03 -3.76
CA PRO A 69 -1.33 7.80 -2.64
C PRO A 69 -2.21 6.97 -1.70
N GLY A 70 -2.95 5.98 -2.23
CA GLY A 70 -3.76 5.08 -1.42
C GLY A 70 -2.91 4.18 -0.52
N ALA A 71 -1.82 3.64 -1.06
CA ALA A 71 -0.84 2.87 -0.30
C ALA A 71 -0.13 3.72 0.77
N VAL A 72 0.24 4.97 0.46
CA VAL A 72 0.82 5.92 1.43
C VAL A 72 -0.13 6.19 2.58
N ALA A 73 -1.42 6.43 2.28
CA ALA A 73 -2.42 6.67 3.31
C ALA A 73 -2.55 5.49 4.28
N VAL A 74 -2.50 4.25 3.77
CA VAL A 74 -2.53 3.05 4.61
C VAL A 74 -1.28 2.97 5.50
N ALA A 75 -0.09 3.21 4.94
CA ALA A 75 1.15 3.21 5.71
C ALA A 75 1.13 4.22 6.87
N GLU A 76 0.65 5.45 6.62
CA GLU A 76 0.54 6.48 7.66
C GLU A 76 -0.50 6.11 8.75
N VAL A 77 -1.60 5.43 8.39
CA VAL A 77 -2.57 4.93 9.39
C VAL A 77 -1.91 3.91 10.33
N PHE A 78 -1.20 2.91 9.79
CA PHE A 78 -0.55 1.91 10.64
C PHE A 78 0.57 2.50 11.51
N LYS A 79 1.32 3.47 10.96
CA LYS A 79 2.31 4.23 11.73
C LYS A 79 1.66 4.99 12.89
N ALA A 80 0.54 5.68 12.64
CA ALA A 80 -0.20 6.37 13.69
C ALA A 80 -0.73 5.41 14.76
N MET A 81 -1.15 4.19 14.40
CA MET A 81 -1.55 3.16 15.36
C MET A 81 -0.39 2.70 16.27
N VAL A 82 0.82 2.57 15.72
CA VAL A 82 2.03 2.26 16.52
C VAL A 82 2.36 3.42 17.45
N ASP A 83 2.28 4.66 16.98
CA ASP A 83 2.56 5.84 17.79
C ASP A 83 1.54 6.01 18.93
N ALA A 84 0.26 5.69 18.69
CA ALA A 84 -0.80 5.75 19.69
C ALA A 84 -0.73 4.63 20.76
N LYS A 85 0.08 3.58 20.55
CA LYS A 85 0.33 2.51 21.53
C LYS A 85 1.33 2.92 22.62
N ARG A 86 2.09 4.00 22.39
CA ARG A 86 3.08 4.53 23.33
C ARG A 86 2.44 5.36 24.43
#